data_AF-A0A1M3FXT8-F1
#
_entry.id   AF-A0A1M3FXT8-F1
#
_cell.length_a   1.000
_cell.length_b   1.000
_cell.length_c   1.000
_cell.angle_alpha   90.00
_cell.angle_beta   90.00
_cell.angle_gamma   90.00
#
_symmetry.space_group_name_H-M   'P 1'
#
loop_
_entity.id
_entity.type
_entity.pdbx_description
1 polymer ?
#
loop_
_entity_poly.entity_id
_entity_poly.type
_entity_poly.pdbx_seq_one_letter_code
_entity_poly.pdbx_strand_id
1 'polypeptide(L)'
;MYKFFLLSISFALLLATGCRDPYRPEVVTKAPNYLVIEGVLNAGQGATNVRLTRTTQIDRTSSIIGEASAMVTVEGKDNSAVPLAYQGNGLYIHPNLNLVIGNEYRLRVKTTDGKEYLSAYVVAKTTPPIDSVTWSRSATGGVDIKVNSHDDANKTKYYRWEYDETWEIRTYFFSKYIYENRRVRERVMPAEDVSTCWRNRSSTNILVGTTTRLESDVISKMPVTSFSNGDDRIGVRYSILVRQYALDKDAYEFYDLLRKNTESIGTIFDAQPSEVKGNITCLTDPSVPVIGYVTASSIEEKRIFISASQVPDWRFPQICEVQTVTPDSVVYYFEILGYSPFEADIPPGTIVPKAYFGSYGVCVDCTKRNGTRTRPSFW
;
A
#
# COMPACT_ATOMS: atom_id res chain seq x y z
N MET A 1 45.73 44.99 26.38
CA MET A 1 45.37 43.91 25.44
C MET A 1 44.31 42.95 26.00
N TYR A 2 44.45 42.42 27.21
CA TYR A 2 43.51 41.43 27.78
C TYR A 2 42.05 41.91 27.90
N LYS A 3 41.83 43.18 28.27
CA LYS A 3 40.48 43.78 28.35
C LYS A 3 39.78 43.92 26.99
N PHE A 4 40.51 44.24 25.93
CA PHE A 4 39.95 44.32 24.57
C PHE A 4 39.64 42.94 23.99
N PHE A 5 40.42 41.92 24.37
CA PHE A 5 40.18 40.53 23.99
C PHE A 5 38.93 39.94 24.69
N LEU A 6 38.73 40.24 25.97
CA LEU A 6 37.51 39.87 26.69
C LEU A 6 36.26 40.57 26.15
N LEU A 7 36.37 41.84 25.76
CA LEU A 7 35.24 42.58 25.16
C LEU A 7 34.83 42.03 23.79
N SER A 8 35.81 41.66 22.97
CA SER A 8 35.56 41.06 21.64
C SER A 8 35.00 39.64 21.74
N ILE A 9 35.44 38.84 22.72
CA ILE A 9 34.83 37.53 23.02
C ILE A 9 33.40 37.69 23.50
N SER A 10 33.12 38.66 24.37
CA SER A 10 31.77 38.90 24.88
C SER A 10 30.81 39.38 23.78
N PHE A 11 31.30 40.19 22.83
CA PHE A 11 30.52 40.66 21.68
C PHE A 11 30.26 39.53 20.67
N ALA A 12 31.24 38.65 20.44
CA ALA A 12 31.06 37.46 19.60
C ALA A 12 30.08 36.44 20.20
N LEU A 13 30.05 36.30 21.54
CA LEU A 13 29.06 35.44 22.23
C LEU A 13 27.63 35.98 22.11
N LEU A 14 27.45 37.30 22.08
CA LEU A 14 26.15 37.97 21.91
C LEU A 14 25.60 37.88 20.48
N LEU A 15 26.48 37.78 19.47
CA LEU A 15 26.07 37.54 18.08
C LEU A 15 25.71 36.07 17.80
N ALA A 16 26.08 35.15 18.70
CA ALA A 16 25.78 33.72 18.58
C ALA A 16 24.39 33.34 19.15
N THR A 17 23.68 34.25 19.82
CA THR A 17 22.33 33.99 20.35
C THR A 17 21.25 34.35 19.32
N GLY A 18 21.30 33.73 18.15
CA GLY A 18 20.19 33.75 17.20
C GLY A 18 19.16 32.69 17.59
N CYS A 19 18.13 33.07 18.34
CA CYS A 19 16.95 32.20 18.52
C CYS A 19 16.29 32.03 17.14
N ARG A 20 16.41 30.83 16.55
CA ARG A 20 15.56 30.44 15.43
C ARG A 20 14.17 30.26 15.97
N ASP A 21 13.28 31.20 15.66
CA ASP A 21 11.86 30.98 15.90
C ASP A 21 11.38 29.84 15.00
N PRO A 22 10.85 28.74 15.57
CA PRO A 22 10.27 27.69 14.76
C PRO A 22 9.05 28.28 14.06
N TYR A 23 9.07 28.27 12.72
CA TYR A 23 7.89 28.57 11.92
C TYR A 23 6.79 27.58 12.31
N ARG A 24 5.77 28.07 13.01
CA ARG A 24 4.57 27.32 13.33
C ARG A 24 3.51 27.78 12.34
N PRO A 25 3.30 27.07 11.22
CA PRO A 25 2.21 27.40 10.32
C PRO A 25 0.91 27.42 11.12
N GLU A 26 0.05 28.39 10.84
CA GLU A 26 -1.28 28.42 11.44
C GLU A 26 -1.98 27.10 11.11
N VAL A 27 -2.25 26.31 12.14
CA VAL A 27 -2.95 25.03 11.98
C VAL A 27 -4.36 25.38 11.54
N VAL A 28 -4.71 25.00 10.30
CA VAL A 28 -6.04 25.23 9.74
C VAL A 28 -7.08 24.63 10.70
N THR A 29 -7.83 25.48 11.40
CA THR A 29 -8.70 25.11 12.55
C THR A 29 -9.91 24.27 12.15
N LYS A 30 -10.20 24.16 10.84
CA LYS A 30 -11.06 23.14 10.25
C LYS A 30 -10.32 22.55 9.05
N ALA A 31 -9.82 21.31 9.15
CA ALA A 31 -9.41 20.65 7.92
C ALA A 31 -10.59 20.61 6.95
N PRO A 32 -10.35 20.96 5.69
CA PRO A 32 -11.40 20.86 4.71
C PRO A 32 -11.88 19.41 4.58
N ASN A 33 -13.18 19.23 4.41
CA ASN A 33 -13.85 17.94 4.20
C ASN A 33 -14.07 17.70 2.70
N TYR A 34 -13.00 17.81 1.92
CA TYR A 34 -13.04 17.68 0.47
C TYR A 34 -13.24 16.22 0.06
N LEU A 35 -13.97 16.03 -1.03
CA LEU A 35 -14.16 14.71 -1.61
C LEU A 35 -12.87 14.33 -2.36
N VAL A 36 -12.41 13.12 -2.13
CA VAL A 36 -11.30 12.48 -2.84
C VAL A 36 -11.89 11.34 -3.64
N ILE A 37 -11.68 11.34 -4.96
CA ILE A 37 -12.20 10.31 -5.87
C ILE A 37 -11.03 9.67 -6.61
N GLU A 38 -10.85 8.37 -6.40
CA GLU A 38 -9.79 7.58 -7.04
C GLU A 38 -10.41 6.41 -7.78
N GLY A 39 -10.06 6.21 -9.05
CA GLY A 39 -10.51 5.04 -9.78
C GLY A 39 -10.14 5.05 -11.25
N VAL A 40 -10.07 3.85 -11.82
CA VAL A 40 -9.92 3.62 -13.25
C VAL A 40 -11.20 2.98 -13.75
N LEU A 41 -11.83 3.59 -14.75
CA LEU A 41 -12.92 3.00 -15.50
C LEU A 41 -12.34 1.90 -16.40
N ASN A 42 -12.46 0.65 -15.98
CA ASN A 42 -11.89 -0.48 -16.70
C ASN A 42 -12.68 -0.73 -17.99
N ALA A 43 -12.01 -0.50 -19.13
CA ALA A 43 -12.56 -0.72 -20.46
C ALA A 43 -12.25 -2.12 -21.03
N GLY A 44 -11.52 -2.95 -20.27
CA GLY A 44 -11.27 -4.35 -20.58
C GLY A 44 -12.22 -5.29 -19.85
N GLN A 45 -11.79 -6.54 -19.70
CA GLN A 45 -12.48 -7.50 -18.84
C GLN A 45 -12.17 -7.21 -17.36
N GLY A 46 -13.15 -7.47 -16.50
CA GLY A 46 -13.00 -7.35 -15.06
C GLY A 46 -13.59 -6.09 -14.46
N ALA A 47 -13.46 -5.99 -13.14
CA ALA A 47 -14.17 -4.99 -12.36
C ALA A 47 -13.55 -3.59 -12.50
N THR A 48 -14.41 -2.58 -12.41
CA THR A 48 -14.06 -1.20 -12.12
C THR A 48 -14.24 -0.96 -10.63
N ASN A 49 -13.21 -0.41 -9.99
CA ASN A 49 -13.24 -0.01 -8.59
C ASN A 49 -13.04 1.49 -8.50
N VAL A 50 -14.00 2.19 -7.91
CA VAL A 50 -13.92 3.63 -7.62
C VAL A 50 -14.03 3.82 -6.12
N ARG A 51 -13.08 4.52 -5.54
CA ARG A 51 -13.01 4.82 -4.11
C ARG A 51 -13.30 6.30 -3.89
N LEU A 52 -14.31 6.57 -3.08
CA LEU A 52 -14.67 7.90 -2.63
C LEU A 52 -14.34 8.01 -1.14
N THR A 53 -13.48 8.96 -0.79
CA THR A 53 -13.11 9.23 0.61
C THR A 53 -13.16 10.72 0.88
N ARG A 54 -13.04 11.10 2.15
CA ARG A 54 -13.00 12.50 2.59
C ARG A 54 -11.66 12.83 3.21
N THR A 55 -11.14 14.01 2.93
CA THR A 55 -9.95 14.52 3.61
C THR A 55 -10.24 14.73 5.09
N THR A 56 -9.28 14.38 5.94
CA THR A 56 -9.36 14.49 7.40
C THR A 56 -8.26 15.42 7.93
N GLN A 57 -8.36 15.80 9.20
CA GLN A 57 -7.25 16.49 9.86
C GLN A 57 -6.03 15.59 9.91
N ILE A 58 -4.87 16.20 9.71
CA ILE A 58 -3.58 15.54 9.93
C ILE A 58 -3.38 15.45 11.44
N ASP A 59 -3.95 14.42 12.05
CA ASP A 59 -3.68 13.99 13.42
C ASP A 59 -3.24 12.52 13.42
N ARG A 60 -2.56 12.06 14.48
CA ARG A 60 -2.01 10.69 14.55
C ARG A 60 -3.08 9.59 14.67
N THR A 61 -4.35 9.95 14.71
CA THR A 61 -5.49 9.06 14.97
C THR A 61 -6.51 9.00 13.84
N SER A 62 -6.36 9.81 12.79
CA SER A 62 -7.37 9.92 11.74
C SER A 62 -7.38 8.69 10.84
N SER A 63 -8.54 8.02 10.77
CA SER A 63 -8.81 6.95 9.82
C SER A 63 -9.28 7.53 8.48
N ILE A 64 -9.04 6.80 7.39
CA ILE A 64 -9.64 7.13 6.08
C ILE A 64 -11.16 6.97 6.21
N ILE A 65 -11.89 8.07 5.99
CA ILE A 65 -13.36 8.07 6.04
C ILE A 65 -13.88 7.90 4.60
N GLY A 66 -14.48 6.75 4.31
CA GLY A 66 -15.16 6.50 3.05
C GLY A 66 -16.47 7.28 2.93
N GLU A 67 -16.72 7.86 1.75
CA GLU A 67 -18.02 8.46 1.45
C GLU A 67 -19.05 7.35 1.25
N ALA A 68 -20.04 7.27 2.12
CA ALA A 68 -21.04 6.22 2.08
C ALA A 68 -22.26 6.63 1.24
N SER A 69 -22.87 5.65 0.56
CA SER A 69 -24.21 5.76 -0.04
C SER A 69 -24.41 6.90 -1.06
N ALA A 70 -23.35 7.48 -1.61
CA ALA A 70 -23.42 8.29 -2.83
C ALA A 70 -23.93 7.46 -4.01
N MET A 71 -24.62 8.10 -4.94
CA MET A 71 -24.95 7.52 -6.25
C MET A 71 -23.76 7.75 -7.18
N VAL A 72 -23.15 6.68 -7.67
CA VAL A 72 -21.98 6.73 -8.54
C VAL A 72 -22.36 6.09 -9.88
N THR A 73 -22.21 6.83 -10.97
CA THR A 73 -22.61 6.40 -12.31
C THR A 73 -21.51 6.70 -13.32
N VAL A 74 -21.21 5.76 -14.21
CA VAL A 74 -20.38 6.00 -15.38
C VAL A 74 -21.28 6.36 -16.56
N GLU A 75 -21.02 7.51 -17.18
CA GLU A 75 -21.79 8.03 -18.31
C GLU A 75 -20.91 8.10 -19.56
N GLY A 76 -21.38 7.56 -20.68
CA GLY A 76 -20.70 7.62 -21.97
C GLY A 76 -21.30 8.67 -22.91
N LYS A 77 -20.49 9.18 -23.85
CA LYS A 77 -21.01 10.02 -24.96
C LYS A 77 -21.89 9.24 -25.94
N ASP A 78 -21.90 7.93 -25.85
CA ASP A 78 -22.82 7.00 -26.53
C ASP A 78 -24.20 6.91 -25.85
N ASN A 79 -24.47 7.77 -24.85
CA ASN A 79 -25.66 7.76 -23.99
C ASN A 79 -25.78 6.53 -23.06
N SER A 80 -24.72 5.74 -22.91
CA SER A 80 -24.68 4.71 -21.86
C SER A 80 -24.61 5.36 -20.47
N ALA A 81 -25.29 4.73 -19.50
CA ALA A 81 -25.25 5.13 -18.10
C ALA A 81 -25.29 3.87 -17.23
N VAL A 82 -24.20 3.60 -16.51
CA VAL A 82 -24.03 2.37 -15.73
C VAL A 82 -23.75 2.73 -14.27
N PRO A 83 -24.61 2.34 -13.32
CA PRO A 83 -24.39 2.62 -11.90
C PRO A 83 -23.35 1.68 -11.29
N LEU A 84 -22.60 2.15 -10.30
CA LEU A 84 -21.68 1.36 -9.50
C LEU A 84 -22.31 1.03 -8.15
N ALA A 85 -22.13 -0.22 -7.70
CA ALA A 85 -22.68 -0.71 -6.44
C ALA A 85 -21.75 -0.38 -5.26
N TYR A 86 -22.32 0.17 -4.18
CA TYR A 86 -21.58 0.42 -2.94
C TYR A 86 -21.25 -0.89 -2.21
N GLN A 87 -19.99 -1.06 -1.81
CA GLN A 87 -19.46 -2.25 -1.13
C GLN A 87 -18.93 -1.97 0.28
N GLY A 88 -19.19 -0.78 0.81
CA GLY A 88 -18.70 -0.37 2.13
C GLY A 88 -17.40 0.44 2.07
N ASN A 89 -17.15 1.24 3.11
CA ASN A 89 -15.94 2.05 3.29
C ASN A 89 -15.54 2.87 2.04
N GLY A 90 -16.52 3.52 1.42
CA GLY A 90 -16.30 4.37 0.24
C GLY A 90 -15.98 3.63 -1.06
N LEU A 91 -16.08 2.31 -1.12
CA LEU A 91 -15.80 1.53 -2.33
C LEU A 91 -17.06 1.33 -3.17
N TYR A 92 -16.96 1.63 -4.47
CA TYR A 92 -17.99 1.50 -5.48
C TYR A 92 -17.48 0.62 -6.62
N ILE A 93 -18.23 -0.44 -6.96
CA ILE A 93 -17.76 -1.47 -7.90
C ILE A 93 -18.80 -1.72 -9.00
N HIS A 94 -18.31 -1.92 -10.22
CA HIS A 94 -19.07 -2.59 -11.28
C HIS A 94 -18.24 -3.77 -11.83
N PRO A 95 -18.80 -4.99 -11.95
CA PRO A 95 -18.03 -6.18 -12.29
C PRO A 95 -17.50 -6.18 -13.73
N ASN A 96 -18.17 -5.49 -14.66
CA ASN A 96 -17.69 -5.27 -16.03
C ASN A 96 -18.51 -4.14 -16.67
N LEU A 97 -17.89 -3.00 -16.96
CA LEU A 97 -18.58 -1.84 -17.56
C LEU A 97 -18.89 -2.00 -19.06
N ASN A 98 -18.23 -2.95 -19.75
CA ASN A 98 -18.33 -3.12 -21.21
C ASN A 98 -18.10 -1.81 -22.00
N LEU A 99 -17.12 -1.00 -21.58
CA LEU A 99 -16.79 0.24 -22.28
C LEU A 99 -16.20 -0.05 -23.66
N VAL A 100 -16.52 0.80 -24.64
CA VAL A 100 -15.96 0.70 -25.99
C VAL A 100 -14.67 1.50 -26.07
N ILE A 101 -13.58 0.85 -26.45
CA ILE A 101 -12.29 1.51 -26.67
C ILE A 101 -12.43 2.62 -27.71
N GLY A 102 -11.88 3.80 -27.42
CA GLY A 102 -11.95 4.99 -28.27
C GLY A 102 -13.15 5.88 -27.98
N ASN A 103 -14.19 5.38 -27.29
CA ASN A 103 -15.30 6.21 -26.82
C ASN A 103 -14.90 7.00 -25.56
N GLU A 104 -15.65 8.06 -25.30
CA GLU A 104 -15.44 8.93 -24.15
C GLU A 104 -16.45 8.66 -23.04
N TYR A 105 -15.92 8.53 -21.82
CA TYR A 105 -16.69 8.24 -20.61
C TYR A 105 -16.34 9.22 -19.50
N ARG A 106 -17.25 9.41 -18.55
CA ARG A 106 -17.02 10.20 -17.35
C ARG A 106 -17.65 9.54 -16.13
N LEU A 107 -17.21 9.95 -14.96
CA LEU A 107 -17.82 9.57 -13.69
C LEU A 107 -18.71 10.71 -13.19
N ARG A 108 -19.92 10.36 -12.75
CA ARG A 108 -20.85 11.23 -12.05
C ARG A 108 -21.09 10.70 -10.65
N VAL A 109 -20.94 11.57 -9.66
CA VAL A 109 -21.15 11.25 -8.25
C VAL A 109 -22.15 12.22 -7.66
N LYS A 110 -23.21 11.70 -7.06
CA LYS A 110 -24.16 12.47 -6.26
C LYS A 110 -24.12 12.00 -4.82
N THR A 111 -23.61 12.84 -3.94
CA THR A 111 -23.46 12.53 -2.51
C THR A 111 -24.79 12.70 -1.77
N THR A 112 -24.89 12.11 -0.58
CA THR A 112 -26.13 12.13 0.21
C THR A 112 -26.49 13.52 0.75
N ASP A 113 -25.49 14.41 0.87
CA ASP A 113 -25.68 15.83 1.21
C ASP A 113 -26.17 16.69 0.02
N GLY A 114 -26.43 16.06 -1.13
CA GLY A 114 -27.01 16.71 -2.31
C GLY A 114 -25.99 17.34 -3.26
N LYS A 115 -24.68 17.26 -2.95
CA LYS A 115 -23.65 17.74 -3.87
C LYS A 115 -23.49 16.81 -5.06
N GLU A 116 -23.13 17.41 -6.18
CA GLU A 116 -22.94 16.69 -7.44
C GLU A 116 -21.57 16.97 -8.01
N TYR A 117 -20.85 15.92 -8.35
CA TYR A 117 -19.50 15.95 -8.87
C TYR A 117 -19.45 15.24 -10.21
N LEU A 118 -18.67 15.81 -11.12
CA LEU A 118 -18.56 15.32 -12.48
C LEU A 118 -17.10 15.35 -12.91
N SER A 119 -16.59 14.22 -13.40
CA SER A 119 -15.31 14.21 -14.11
C SER A 119 -15.47 14.78 -15.52
N ALA A 120 -14.38 15.28 -16.09
CA ALA A 120 -14.27 15.47 -17.52
C ALA A 120 -14.47 14.13 -18.24
N TYR A 121 -14.86 14.22 -19.51
CA TYR A 121 -14.83 13.06 -20.40
C TYR A 121 -13.39 12.65 -20.67
N VAL A 122 -13.13 11.35 -20.55
CA VAL A 122 -11.85 10.71 -20.85
C VAL A 122 -12.06 9.61 -21.87
N VAL A 123 -11.11 9.47 -22.79
CA VAL A 123 -11.16 8.43 -23.83
C VAL A 123 -10.77 7.09 -23.21
N ALA A 124 -11.58 6.04 -23.43
CA ALA A 124 -11.22 4.67 -23.07
C ALA A 124 -10.06 4.17 -23.93
N LYS A 125 -8.89 3.97 -23.31
CA LYS A 125 -7.66 3.53 -24.01
C LYS A 125 -7.44 2.01 -23.90
N THR A 126 -6.82 1.43 -24.92
CA THR A 126 -6.22 0.09 -24.79
C THR A 126 -4.88 0.21 -24.09
N THR A 127 -4.70 -0.56 -23.02
CA THR A 127 -3.40 -0.71 -22.36
C THR A 127 -2.55 -1.73 -23.11
N PRO A 128 -1.30 -1.39 -23.47
CA PRO A 128 -0.37 -2.33 -24.09
C PRO A 128 -0.04 -3.50 -23.14
N PRO A 129 0.29 -4.68 -23.66
CA PRO A 129 0.59 -5.86 -22.84
C PRO A 129 1.82 -5.66 -21.95
N ILE A 130 1.87 -6.41 -20.84
CA ILE A 130 3.09 -6.55 -20.04
C ILE A 130 3.94 -7.70 -20.58
N ASP A 131 5.08 -7.37 -21.18
CA ASP A 131 6.01 -8.36 -21.77
C ASP A 131 6.60 -9.25 -20.69
N SER A 132 7.04 -8.66 -19.59
CA SER A 132 7.59 -9.40 -18.46
C SER A 132 7.63 -8.56 -17.19
N VAL A 133 7.44 -9.25 -16.07
CA VAL A 133 7.88 -8.76 -14.76
C VAL A 133 9.11 -9.59 -14.41
N THR A 134 10.23 -8.93 -14.16
CA THR A 134 11.52 -9.55 -13.92
C THR A 134 12.06 -9.11 -12.58
N TRP A 135 12.98 -9.88 -12.01
CA TRP A 135 13.67 -9.51 -10.80
C TRP A 135 15.17 -9.74 -10.92
N SER A 136 15.95 -8.96 -10.19
CA SER A 136 17.42 -9.06 -10.14
C SER A 136 17.93 -8.80 -8.73
N ARG A 137 19.11 -9.32 -8.39
CA ARG A 137 19.80 -8.98 -7.14
C ARG A 137 20.29 -7.53 -7.20
N SER A 138 20.04 -6.76 -6.14
CA SER A 138 20.60 -5.41 -6.02
C SER A 138 22.05 -5.46 -5.55
N ALA A 139 22.78 -4.35 -5.66
CA ALA A 139 24.18 -4.27 -5.23
C ALA A 139 24.39 -4.58 -3.73
N THR A 140 23.37 -4.36 -2.90
CA THR A 140 23.39 -4.64 -1.46
C THR A 140 22.84 -6.04 -1.11
N GLY A 141 22.64 -6.90 -2.11
CA GLY A 141 22.07 -8.23 -1.91
C GLY A 141 20.56 -8.21 -1.66
N GLY A 142 19.86 -7.14 -2.02
CA GLY A 142 18.40 -7.09 -2.05
C GLY A 142 17.80 -7.70 -3.31
N VAL A 143 16.51 -7.49 -3.52
CA VAL A 143 15.80 -7.85 -4.75
C VAL A 143 15.16 -6.59 -5.34
N ASP A 144 15.43 -6.35 -6.62
CA ASP A 144 14.77 -5.33 -7.42
C ASP A 144 13.80 -6.00 -8.38
N ILE A 145 12.55 -5.52 -8.43
CA ILE A 145 11.50 -5.99 -9.33
C ILE A 145 11.22 -4.92 -10.37
N LYS A 146 11.18 -5.32 -11.64
CA LYS A 146 11.08 -4.42 -12.79
C LYS A 146 10.05 -4.92 -13.79
N VAL A 147 9.40 -4.00 -14.48
CA VAL A 147 8.43 -4.29 -15.55
C VAL A 147 8.99 -3.88 -16.92
N ASN A 148 8.67 -4.69 -17.94
CA ASN A 148 8.95 -4.41 -19.34
C ASN A 148 7.66 -4.53 -20.14
N SER A 149 7.44 -3.59 -21.06
CA SER A 149 6.25 -3.50 -21.91
C SER A 149 6.60 -2.78 -23.21
N HIS A 150 5.86 -3.05 -24.27
CA HIS A 150 5.95 -2.29 -25.52
C HIS A 150 4.56 -2.07 -26.15
N ASP A 151 4.47 -1.06 -27.00
CA ASP A 151 3.31 -0.78 -27.84
C ASP A 151 3.74 -0.61 -29.30
N ASP A 152 3.65 -1.68 -30.09
CA ASP A 152 3.96 -1.64 -31.52
C ASP A 152 3.06 -0.67 -32.30
N ALA A 153 1.84 -0.41 -31.81
CA ALA A 153 0.92 0.54 -32.43
C ALA A 153 1.26 1.99 -32.11
N ASN A 154 2.16 2.23 -31.14
CA ASN A 154 2.66 3.55 -30.76
C ASN A 154 1.53 4.53 -30.32
N LYS A 155 0.46 4.00 -29.72
CA LYS A 155 -0.75 4.75 -29.32
C LYS A 155 -0.77 5.13 -27.84
N THR A 156 0.10 4.54 -27.02
CA THR A 156 0.19 4.79 -25.57
C THR A 156 1.56 5.30 -25.16
N LYS A 157 1.66 6.61 -24.89
CA LYS A 157 2.93 7.24 -24.49
C LYS A 157 3.14 7.42 -22.99
N TYR A 158 2.14 7.08 -22.20
CA TYR A 158 2.10 7.34 -20.78
C TYR A 158 1.51 6.13 -20.07
N TYR A 159 2.18 5.71 -19.01
CA TYR A 159 1.92 4.48 -18.31
C TYR A 159 1.85 4.73 -16.81
N ARG A 160 1.01 3.96 -16.14
CA ARG A 160 0.96 3.86 -14.69
C ARG A 160 0.96 2.40 -14.28
N TRP A 161 1.57 2.13 -13.14
CA TRP A 161 1.58 0.79 -12.54
C TRP A 161 1.09 0.83 -11.11
N GLU A 162 0.44 -0.27 -10.73
CA GLU A 162 0.14 -0.62 -9.35
C GLU A 162 0.53 -2.08 -9.15
N TYR A 163 0.66 -2.50 -7.90
CA TYR A 163 0.89 -3.91 -7.62
C TYR A 163 0.28 -4.36 -6.30
N ASP A 164 -0.12 -5.63 -6.27
CA ASP A 164 -0.42 -6.35 -5.03
C ASP A 164 0.65 -7.40 -4.79
N GLU A 165 1.23 -7.38 -3.60
CA GLU A 165 2.20 -8.37 -3.16
C GLU A 165 1.63 -9.27 -2.06
N THR A 166 2.05 -10.53 -2.09
CA THR A 166 1.68 -11.54 -1.12
C THR A 166 2.86 -12.42 -0.79
N TRP A 167 3.13 -12.69 0.48
CA TRP A 167 4.19 -13.60 0.89
C TRP A 167 3.74 -14.60 1.95
N GLU A 168 4.32 -15.79 1.88
CA GLU A 168 4.11 -16.85 2.84
C GLU A 168 4.99 -16.63 4.08
N ILE A 169 4.35 -16.71 5.23
CA ILE A 169 4.96 -16.62 6.55
C ILE A 169 4.91 -18.01 7.17
N ARG A 170 6.07 -18.55 7.52
CA ARG A 170 6.19 -19.73 8.39
C ARG A 170 6.69 -19.33 9.77
N THR A 171 6.09 -19.91 10.81
CA THR A 171 6.56 -19.72 12.18
C THR A 171 7.88 -20.44 12.41
N TYR A 172 8.66 -19.94 13.36
CA TYR A 172 9.92 -20.58 13.74
C TYR A 172 9.67 -21.85 14.54
N PHE A 173 8.71 -21.78 15.46
CA PHE A 173 8.24 -22.94 16.22
C PHE A 173 6.84 -23.35 15.78
N PHE A 174 6.63 -24.65 15.63
CA PHE A 174 5.29 -25.20 15.45
C PHE A 174 4.53 -25.12 16.79
N SER A 175 3.41 -24.41 16.81
CA SER A 175 2.61 -24.20 18.02
C SER A 175 1.55 -25.29 18.16
N LYS A 176 1.78 -26.23 19.09
CA LYS A 176 0.80 -27.25 19.50
C LYS A 176 -0.14 -26.77 20.61
N TYR A 177 0.28 -25.74 21.35
CA TYR A 177 -0.43 -25.25 22.52
C TYR A 177 -0.86 -23.79 22.33
N ILE A 178 -1.92 -23.39 23.03
CA ILE A 178 -2.41 -22.02 23.12
C ILE A 178 -2.73 -21.67 24.57
N TYR A 179 -2.46 -20.42 24.95
CA TYR A 179 -2.86 -19.88 26.24
C TYR A 179 -4.15 -19.08 26.10
N GLU A 180 -5.22 -19.50 26.76
CA GLU A 180 -6.50 -18.79 26.83
C GLU A 180 -7.18 -19.07 28.17
N ASN A 181 -8.04 -18.16 28.64
CA ASN A 181 -8.82 -18.37 29.88
C ASN A 181 -7.95 -18.80 31.08
N ARG A 182 -6.74 -18.23 31.17
CA ARG A 182 -5.72 -18.53 32.18
C ARG A 182 -5.23 -19.98 32.22
N ARG A 183 -5.32 -20.70 31.10
CA ARG A 183 -4.88 -22.08 30.99
C ARG A 183 -4.17 -22.31 29.65
N VAL A 184 -3.21 -23.22 29.68
CA VAL A 184 -2.62 -23.76 28.45
C VAL A 184 -3.42 -24.97 28.03
N ARG A 185 -3.86 -25.00 26.78
CA ARG A 185 -4.51 -26.17 26.16
C ARG A 185 -3.87 -26.48 24.82
N GLU A 186 -4.10 -27.69 24.34
CA GLU A 186 -3.73 -28.06 22.98
C GLU A 186 -4.61 -27.33 21.97
N ARG A 187 -4.03 -27.04 20.82
CA ARG A 187 -4.72 -26.50 19.65
C ARG A 187 -5.47 -27.61 18.92
N VAL A 188 -6.68 -27.30 18.46
CA VAL A 188 -7.49 -28.18 17.62
C VAL A 188 -7.01 -28.07 16.18
N MET A 189 -6.16 -29.00 15.76
CA MET A 189 -5.64 -29.03 14.40
C MET A 189 -6.61 -29.70 13.42
N PRO A 190 -6.72 -29.21 12.16
CA PRO A 190 -5.99 -28.09 11.56
C PRO A 190 -6.65 -26.71 11.76
N ALA A 191 -7.81 -26.64 12.41
CA ALA A 191 -8.62 -25.41 12.52
C ALA A 191 -7.89 -24.26 13.26
N GLU A 192 -7.02 -24.59 14.20
CA GLU A 192 -6.23 -23.65 15.00
C GLU A 192 -4.75 -23.61 14.59
N ASP A 193 -4.41 -24.16 13.42
CA ASP A 193 -3.05 -24.09 12.88
C ASP A 193 -2.68 -22.63 12.59
N VAL A 194 -1.56 -22.18 13.14
CA VAL A 194 -0.98 -20.84 13.01
C VAL A 194 0.47 -20.92 12.51
N SER A 195 0.87 -22.05 11.94
CA SER A 195 2.22 -22.28 11.43
C SER A 195 2.46 -21.62 10.07
N THR A 196 1.41 -21.48 9.26
CA THR A 196 1.47 -20.93 7.90
C THR A 196 0.41 -19.87 7.69
N CYS A 197 0.84 -18.67 7.29
CA CYS A 197 -0.03 -17.56 6.92
C CYS A 197 0.43 -16.90 5.62
N TRP A 198 -0.43 -16.05 5.08
CA TRP A 198 -0.10 -15.16 3.98
C TRP A 198 -0.34 -13.72 4.40
N ARG A 199 0.63 -12.85 4.11
CA ARG A 199 0.48 -11.40 4.29
C ARG A 199 0.34 -10.75 2.93
N ASN A 200 -0.61 -9.82 2.82
CA ASN A 200 -0.88 -9.07 1.60
C ASN A 200 -0.57 -7.60 1.81
N ARG A 201 -0.06 -6.93 0.77
CA ARG A 201 0.14 -5.49 0.74
C ARG A 201 -0.07 -4.97 -0.68
N SER A 202 -0.64 -3.79 -0.80
CA SER A 202 -0.77 -3.08 -2.09
C SER A 202 0.26 -1.97 -2.19
N SER A 203 0.60 -1.58 -3.42
CA SER A 203 1.49 -0.46 -3.72
C SER A 203 0.96 0.84 -3.13
N THR A 204 1.86 1.60 -2.52
CA THR A 204 1.57 2.95 -1.97
C THR A 204 2.27 4.06 -2.74
N ASN A 205 3.28 3.71 -3.54
CA ASN A 205 4.01 4.64 -4.38
C ASN A 205 3.28 4.84 -5.72
N ILE A 206 3.37 6.05 -6.24
CA ILE A 206 2.86 6.43 -7.55
C ILE A 206 3.92 6.07 -8.60
N LEU A 207 3.67 4.97 -9.32
CA LEU A 207 4.55 4.50 -10.38
C LEU A 207 4.02 4.98 -11.73
N VAL A 208 4.71 5.95 -12.34
CA VAL A 208 4.38 6.48 -13.66
C VAL A 208 5.60 6.53 -14.58
N GLY A 209 5.37 6.35 -15.88
CA GLY A 209 6.44 6.32 -16.90
C GLY A 209 5.96 6.85 -18.24
N THR A 210 6.88 7.28 -19.09
CA THR A 210 6.58 7.80 -20.43
C THR A 210 7.63 7.39 -21.45
N THR A 211 7.19 7.18 -22.69
CA THR A 211 8.04 6.88 -23.85
C THR A 211 8.12 8.06 -24.83
N THR A 212 7.63 9.25 -24.44
CA THR A 212 7.61 10.47 -25.30
C THR A 212 8.99 10.93 -25.78
N ARG A 213 10.05 10.57 -25.06
CA ARG A 213 11.45 10.90 -25.39
C ARG A 213 12.21 9.73 -26.02
N LEU A 214 11.52 8.65 -26.37
CA LEU A 214 12.09 7.45 -26.97
C LEU A 214 11.61 7.33 -28.41
N GLU A 215 12.46 6.78 -29.29
CA GLU A 215 12.12 6.54 -30.69
C GLU A 215 11.02 5.48 -30.84
N SER A 216 11.05 4.47 -29.98
CA SER A 216 10.08 3.37 -29.92
C SER A 216 9.30 3.39 -28.61
N ASP A 217 8.05 2.94 -28.65
CA ASP A 217 7.20 2.80 -27.47
C ASP A 217 7.56 1.58 -26.64
N VAL A 218 8.70 1.66 -25.94
CA VAL A 218 9.24 0.56 -25.16
C VAL A 218 9.56 1.05 -23.76
N ILE A 219 8.87 0.47 -22.77
CA ILE A 219 9.24 0.56 -21.36
C ILE A 219 10.20 -0.60 -21.07
N SER A 220 11.46 -0.29 -20.79
CA SER A 220 12.47 -1.28 -20.42
C SER A 220 12.91 -1.09 -18.98
N LYS A 221 12.86 -2.18 -18.20
CA LYS A 221 13.42 -2.29 -16.85
C LYS A 221 12.91 -1.22 -15.87
N MET A 222 11.66 -0.78 -16.02
CA MET A 222 11.04 0.20 -15.12
C MET A 222 10.94 -0.38 -13.71
N PRO A 223 11.54 0.24 -12.67
CA PRO A 223 11.44 -0.25 -11.30
C PRO A 223 10.00 -0.21 -10.78
N VAL A 224 9.55 -1.31 -10.20
CA VAL A 224 8.22 -1.44 -9.57
C VAL A 224 8.36 -1.38 -8.05
N THR A 225 9.23 -2.22 -7.50
CA THR A 225 9.53 -2.23 -6.07
C THR A 225 10.89 -2.87 -5.81
N SER A 226 11.45 -2.63 -4.63
CA SER A 226 12.69 -3.26 -4.18
C SER A 226 12.65 -3.51 -2.69
N PHE A 227 13.46 -4.46 -2.22
CA PHE A 227 13.62 -4.68 -0.78
C PHE A 227 14.98 -5.26 -0.42
N SER A 228 15.42 -4.96 0.80
CA SER A 228 16.76 -5.28 1.30
C SER A 228 16.96 -6.77 1.53
N ASN A 229 18.22 -7.20 1.54
CA ASN A 229 18.56 -8.57 1.93
C ASN A 229 17.97 -8.91 3.30
N GLY A 230 17.40 -10.10 3.44
CA GLY A 230 16.82 -10.55 4.70
C GLY A 230 15.48 -9.92 5.05
N ASP A 231 14.81 -9.27 4.10
CA ASP A 231 13.40 -8.88 4.25
C ASP A 231 12.52 -10.13 4.35
N ASP A 232 11.43 -10.05 5.12
CA ASP A 232 10.60 -11.19 5.45
C ASP A 232 9.78 -11.71 4.26
N ARG A 233 9.61 -10.89 3.22
CA ARG A 233 8.91 -11.22 1.98
C ARG A 233 9.46 -12.43 1.25
N ILE A 234 10.78 -12.65 1.24
CA ILE A 234 11.42 -13.83 0.65
C ILE A 234 11.83 -14.86 1.74
N GLY A 235 11.17 -14.85 2.90
CA GLY A 235 11.41 -15.88 3.92
C GLY A 235 11.10 -17.30 3.43
N VAL A 236 10.07 -17.45 2.56
CA VAL A 236 9.66 -18.75 1.99
C VAL A 236 9.38 -18.60 0.50
N ARG A 237 8.32 -17.87 0.16
CA ARG A 237 7.89 -17.60 -1.20
C ARG A 237 7.13 -16.29 -1.22
N TYR A 238 7.38 -15.52 -2.27
CA TYR A 238 6.83 -14.20 -2.55
C TYR A 238 6.07 -14.23 -3.87
N SER A 239 5.00 -13.45 -3.97
CA SER A 239 4.29 -13.18 -5.21
C SER A 239 4.02 -11.69 -5.36
N ILE A 240 4.07 -11.21 -6.59
CA ILE A 240 3.65 -9.86 -6.95
C ILE A 240 2.79 -9.94 -8.22
N LEU A 241 1.64 -9.28 -8.20
CA LEU A 241 0.79 -9.03 -9.35
C LEU A 241 0.92 -7.57 -9.74
N VAL A 242 1.56 -7.30 -10.86
CA VAL A 242 1.68 -5.95 -11.42
C VAL A 242 0.50 -5.70 -12.34
N ARG A 243 -0.15 -4.54 -12.17
CA ARG A 243 -1.18 -4.00 -13.06
C ARG A 243 -0.63 -2.82 -13.81
N GLN A 244 -0.88 -2.76 -15.11
CA GLN A 244 -0.49 -1.68 -15.98
C GLN A 244 -1.72 -0.96 -16.51
N TYR A 245 -1.60 0.35 -16.68
CA TYR A 245 -2.65 1.23 -17.19
C TYR A 245 -2.06 2.17 -18.24
N ALA A 246 -2.76 2.31 -19.37
CA ALA A 246 -2.52 3.39 -20.32
C ALA A 246 -3.12 4.69 -19.81
N LEU A 247 -2.32 5.74 -19.81
CA LEU A 247 -2.75 7.09 -19.46
C LEU A 247 -2.83 7.99 -20.70
N ASP A 248 -3.65 9.02 -20.62
CA ASP A 248 -3.46 10.21 -21.44
C ASP A 248 -2.41 11.14 -20.80
N LYS A 249 -2.10 12.23 -21.50
CA LYS A 249 -1.08 13.18 -21.07
C LYS A 249 -1.48 13.87 -19.76
N ASP A 250 -2.72 14.31 -19.64
CA ASP A 250 -3.21 15.09 -18.50
C ASP A 250 -3.24 14.23 -17.23
N ALA A 251 -3.65 12.97 -17.32
CA ALA A 251 -3.58 12.00 -16.24
C ALA A 251 -2.13 11.73 -15.81
N TYR A 252 -1.20 11.59 -16.75
CA TYR A 252 0.22 11.42 -16.43
C TYR A 252 0.79 12.63 -15.69
N GLU A 253 0.49 13.85 -16.16
CA GLU A 253 0.93 15.09 -15.52
C GLU A 253 0.33 15.23 -14.11
N PHE A 254 -0.93 14.86 -13.92
CA PHE A 254 -1.58 14.81 -12.61
C PHE A 254 -0.83 13.87 -11.64
N TYR A 255 -0.59 12.62 -12.04
CA TYR A 255 0.07 11.65 -11.16
C TYR A 255 1.55 11.98 -10.93
N ASP A 256 2.26 12.47 -11.95
CA ASP A 256 3.66 12.88 -11.79
C ASP A 256 3.79 14.09 -10.84
N LEU A 257 2.87 15.06 -10.94
CA LEU A 257 2.82 16.18 -10.01
C LEU A 257 2.47 15.72 -8.58
N LEU A 258 1.47 14.84 -8.44
CA LEU A 258 1.10 14.28 -7.14
C LEU A 258 2.28 13.56 -6.51
N ARG A 259 2.98 12.69 -7.27
CA ARG A 259 4.21 12.00 -6.84
C ARG A 259 5.29 12.98 -6.38
N LYS A 260 5.56 14.03 -7.16
CA LYS A 260 6.55 15.06 -6.79
C LYS A 260 6.19 15.77 -5.49
N ASN A 261 4.91 15.98 -5.23
CA ASN A 261 4.43 16.65 -4.02
C ASN A 261 4.43 15.74 -2.79
N THR A 262 4.18 14.43 -2.94
CA THR A 262 3.96 13.51 -1.80
C THR A 262 5.14 12.60 -1.49
N GLU A 263 6.01 12.32 -2.47
CA GLU A 263 7.12 11.36 -2.32
C GLU A 263 8.51 12.00 -2.34
N SER A 264 8.60 13.33 -2.56
CA SER A 264 9.86 14.04 -2.38
C SER A 264 10.15 14.17 -0.88
N ILE A 265 11.33 13.71 -0.45
CA ILE A 265 11.72 13.62 0.97
C ILE A 265 11.89 15.00 1.63
N GLY A 266 11.79 16.11 0.89
CA GLY A 266 11.73 17.45 1.45
C GLY A 266 13.10 17.91 1.95
N THR A 267 13.79 18.73 1.17
CA THR A 267 14.85 19.62 1.66
C THR A 267 14.31 21.05 1.77
N ILE A 268 14.98 21.91 2.55
CA ILE A 268 14.61 23.33 2.65
C ILE A 268 14.73 24.10 1.32
N PHE A 269 15.32 23.46 0.30
CA PHE A 269 15.48 24.00 -1.05
C PHE A 269 14.58 23.30 -2.07
N ASP A 270 13.73 22.36 -1.64
CA ASP A 270 12.78 21.71 -2.54
C ASP A 270 11.73 22.72 -2.99
N ALA A 271 11.28 22.56 -4.24
CA ALA A 271 10.20 23.37 -4.76
C ALA A 271 8.96 23.24 -3.87
N GLN A 272 8.29 24.35 -3.60
CA GLN A 272 7.04 24.33 -2.84
C GLN A 272 6.01 23.44 -3.55
N PRO A 273 5.25 22.60 -2.81
CA PRO A 273 4.20 21.79 -3.42
C PRO A 273 3.24 22.65 -4.23
N SER A 274 3.01 22.27 -5.49
CA SER A 274 2.05 22.96 -6.36
C SER A 274 0.64 22.40 -6.17
N GLU A 275 -0.38 23.20 -6.44
CA GLU A 275 -1.77 22.73 -6.41
C GLU A 275 -1.99 21.60 -7.42
N VAL A 276 -2.49 20.45 -6.96
CA VAL A 276 -2.81 19.30 -7.82
C VAL A 276 -4.27 19.41 -8.24
N LYS A 277 -4.53 19.87 -9.47
CA LYS A 277 -5.89 19.93 -10.02
C LYS A 277 -6.23 18.64 -10.77
N GLY A 278 -7.28 17.98 -10.32
CA GLY A 278 -7.86 16.81 -10.96
C GLY A 278 -8.73 17.16 -12.17
N ASN A 279 -9.35 16.14 -12.76
CA ASN A 279 -10.35 16.32 -13.82
C ASN A 279 -11.79 16.32 -13.30
N ILE A 280 -12.01 16.56 -12.00
CA ILE A 280 -13.32 16.46 -11.35
C ILE A 280 -13.74 17.82 -10.80
N THR A 281 -14.99 18.19 -11.08
CA THR A 281 -15.58 19.47 -10.64
C THR A 281 -16.87 19.23 -9.87
N CYS A 282 -17.11 20.05 -8.85
CA CYS A 282 -18.38 20.12 -8.15
C CYS A 282 -19.34 21.02 -8.95
N LEU A 283 -20.44 20.46 -9.45
CA LEU A 283 -21.44 21.20 -10.24
C LEU A 283 -22.33 22.07 -9.36
N THR A 284 -22.58 21.65 -8.11
CA THR A 284 -23.41 22.40 -7.17
C THR A 284 -22.69 23.63 -6.59
N ASP A 285 -21.36 23.57 -6.48
CA ASP A 285 -20.52 24.66 -6.01
C ASP A 285 -19.10 24.52 -6.59
N PRO A 286 -18.79 25.18 -7.72
CA PRO A 286 -17.48 25.09 -8.37
C PRO A 286 -16.31 25.62 -7.54
N SER A 287 -16.56 26.33 -6.44
CA SER A 287 -15.51 26.81 -5.53
C SER A 287 -15.00 25.73 -4.59
N VAL A 288 -15.76 24.63 -4.43
CA VAL A 288 -15.37 23.49 -3.58
C VAL A 288 -14.38 22.62 -4.35
N PRO A 289 -13.13 22.49 -3.88
CA PRO A 289 -12.16 21.63 -4.52
C PRO A 289 -12.49 20.15 -4.34
N VAL A 290 -12.08 19.36 -5.31
CA VAL A 290 -12.18 17.90 -5.35
C VAL A 290 -10.80 17.38 -5.70
N ILE A 291 -10.36 16.34 -5.01
CA ILE A 291 -9.05 15.75 -5.22
C ILE A 291 -9.22 14.43 -5.96
N GLY A 292 -8.35 14.17 -6.92
CA GLY A 292 -8.33 12.91 -7.65
C GLY A 292 -8.56 13.06 -9.14
N TYR A 293 -8.37 11.97 -9.86
CA TYR A 293 -8.42 11.95 -11.32
C TYR A 293 -9.05 10.63 -11.76
N VAL A 294 -10.03 10.72 -12.64
CA VAL A 294 -10.67 9.54 -13.25
C VAL A 294 -10.04 9.29 -14.61
N THR A 295 -9.60 8.05 -14.83
CA THR A 295 -9.06 7.59 -16.12
C THR A 295 -9.91 6.45 -16.67
N ALA A 296 -9.81 6.16 -17.98
CA ALA A 296 -10.48 5.03 -18.60
C ALA A 296 -9.50 4.23 -19.46
N SER A 297 -9.24 2.97 -19.10
CA SER A 297 -8.35 2.10 -19.86
C SER A 297 -8.66 0.62 -19.61
N SER A 298 -8.28 -0.27 -20.53
CA SER A 298 -8.17 -1.70 -20.18
C SER A 298 -7.04 -1.90 -19.16
N ILE A 299 -7.06 -2.99 -18.41
CA ILE A 299 -6.02 -3.28 -17.41
C ILE A 299 -5.28 -4.54 -17.84
N GLU A 300 -3.96 -4.44 -17.93
CA GLU A 300 -3.09 -5.59 -18.18
C GLU A 300 -2.42 -6.03 -16.88
N GLU A 301 -2.44 -7.33 -16.61
CA GLU A 301 -1.95 -7.88 -15.35
C GLU A 301 -0.90 -8.97 -15.57
N LYS A 302 0.13 -8.99 -14.74
CA LYS A 302 1.14 -10.06 -14.76
C LYS A 302 1.63 -10.41 -13.37
N ARG A 303 1.49 -11.69 -13.02
CA ARG A 303 1.94 -12.26 -11.75
C ARG A 303 3.26 -13.02 -11.92
N ILE A 304 4.17 -12.82 -10.98
CA ILE A 304 5.33 -13.69 -10.81
C ILE A 304 5.43 -14.21 -9.38
N PHE A 305 6.28 -15.23 -9.20
CA PHE A 305 6.65 -15.77 -7.90
C PHE A 305 8.17 -15.78 -7.77
N ILE A 306 8.65 -15.52 -6.55
CA ILE A 306 10.06 -15.60 -6.19
C ILE A 306 10.14 -16.48 -4.93
N SER A 307 10.77 -17.64 -5.05
CA SER A 307 10.96 -18.57 -3.93
C SER A 307 12.31 -18.30 -3.26
N ALA A 308 12.41 -18.56 -1.96
CA ALA A 308 13.66 -18.41 -1.22
C ALA A 308 14.82 -19.21 -1.86
N SER A 309 14.51 -20.39 -2.43
CA SER A 309 15.48 -21.22 -3.15
C SER A 309 16.08 -20.56 -4.41
N GLN A 310 15.40 -19.57 -5.00
CA GLN A 310 15.89 -18.83 -6.16
C GLN A 310 16.80 -17.66 -5.76
N VAL A 311 16.82 -17.29 -4.47
CA VAL A 311 17.58 -16.16 -3.94
C VAL A 311 18.58 -16.70 -2.91
N PRO A 312 19.72 -17.27 -3.36
CA PRO A 312 20.72 -17.80 -2.43
C PRO A 312 21.21 -16.70 -1.48
N ASP A 313 21.61 -17.12 -0.28
CA ASP A 313 22.08 -16.25 0.80
C ASP A 313 21.04 -15.24 1.34
N TRP A 314 19.75 -15.51 1.13
CA TRP A 314 18.69 -14.73 1.76
C TRP A 314 18.62 -15.02 3.26
N ARG A 315 19.09 -14.07 4.08
CA ARG A 315 19.17 -14.21 5.54
C ARG A 315 18.06 -13.42 6.20
N PHE A 316 16.85 -13.95 6.25
CA PHE A 316 15.78 -13.36 7.07
C PHE A 316 16.10 -13.61 8.56
N PRO A 317 16.50 -12.59 9.34
CA PRO A 317 16.88 -12.79 10.72
C PRO A 317 15.63 -12.84 11.59
N GLN A 318 15.44 -13.94 12.31
CA GLN A 318 14.39 -14.04 13.32
C GLN A 318 14.99 -14.46 14.66
N ILE A 319 14.85 -13.61 15.67
CA ILE A 319 15.31 -13.89 17.03
C ILE A 319 14.15 -14.51 17.80
N CYS A 320 14.25 -15.81 18.05
CA CYS A 320 13.22 -16.60 18.72
C CYS A 320 13.81 -17.34 19.91
N GLU A 321 13.89 -16.64 21.05
CA GLU A 321 14.34 -17.28 22.29
C GLU A 321 13.27 -18.22 22.84
N VAL A 322 13.72 -19.27 23.51
CA VAL A 322 12.85 -20.24 24.17
C VAL A 322 12.88 -19.98 25.66
N GLN A 323 11.70 -19.82 26.25
CA GLN A 323 11.48 -19.75 27.69
C GLN A 323 10.90 -21.07 28.17
N THR A 324 11.50 -21.65 29.20
CA THR A 324 10.93 -22.80 29.92
C THR A 324 10.04 -22.26 31.04
N VAL A 325 8.76 -22.63 31.03
CA VAL A 325 7.73 -22.08 31.92
C VAL A 325 7.10 -23.21 32.71
N THR A 326 7.21 -23.18 34.03
CA THR A 326 6.53 -24.15 34.90
C THR A 326 5.03 -23.86 34.99
N PRO A 327 4.16 -24.88 35.26
CA PRO A 327 2.70 -24.69 35.30
C PRO A 327 2.20 -23.59 36.24
N ASP A 328 2.91 -23.34 37.35
CA ASP A 328 2.61 -22.28 38.32
C ASP A 328 2.99 -20.87 37.83
N SER A 329 3.87 -20.76 36.82
CA SER A 329 4.35 -19.50 36.27
C SER A 329 3.68 -19.10 34.95
N VAL A 330 2.72 -19.89 34.47
CA VAL A 330 2.02 -19.69 33.18
C VAL A 330 1.43 -18.29 33.04
N VAL A 331 0.77 -17.76 34.09
CA VAL A 331 0.16 -16.43 34.06
C VAL A 331 1.24 -15.35 33.89
N TYR A 332 2.36 -15.46 34.60
CA TYR A 332 3.43 -14.47 34.52
C TYR A 332 4.06 -14.43 33.11
N TYR A 333 4.40 -15.59 32.54
CA TYR A 333 5.06 -15.61 31.23
C TYR A 333 4.11 -15.33 30.06
N PHE A 334 2.90 -15.90 30.05
CA PHE A 334 2.02 -15.82 28.88
C PHE A 334 1.02 -14.66 28.92
N GLU A 335 0.62 -14.19 30.10
CA GLU A 335 -0.30 -13.04 30.24
C GLU A 335 0.47 -11.74 30.46
N ILE A 336 1.43 -11.72 31.39
CA ILE A 336 2.12 -10.48 31.80
C ILE A 336 3.29 -10.17 30.85
N LEU A 337 4.15 -11.14 30.56
CA LEU A 337 5.30 -10.94 29.67
C LEU A 337 4.96 -11.12 28.17
N GLY A 338 3.79 -11.68 27.85
CA GLY A 338 3.31 -11.80 26.47
C GLY A 338 4.00 -12.88 25.63
N TYR A 339 4.68 -13.87 26.25
CA TYR A 339 5.12 -15.06 25.54
C TYR A 339 3.92 -15.91 25.12
N SER A 340 4.13 -16.80 24.15
CA SER A 340 3.10 -17.72 23.68
C SER A 340 3.64 -19.15 23.71
N PRO A 341 2.90 -20.12 24.30
CA PRO A 341 3.34 -21.50 24.36
C PRO A 341 3.34 -22.13 22.96
N PHE A 342 4.26 -23.07 22.73
CA PHE A 342 4.30 -23.83 21.49
C PHE A 342 4.46 -25.33 21.70
N GLU A 343 5.07 -25.77 22.80
CA GLU A 343 5.32 -27.19 23.13
C GLU A 343 5.22 -27.41 24.65
N ALA A 344 5.07 -28.66 25.08
CA ALA A 344 5.09 -29.06 26.49
C ALA A 344 6.11 -30.17 26.74
N ASP A 345 6.81 -30.11 27.88
CA ASP A 345 7.62 -31.19 28.41
C ASP A 345 6.71 -32.09 29.28
N ILE A 346 6.33 -33.25 28.75
CA ILE A 346 5.48 -34.23 29.42
C ILE A 346 6.32 -35.47 29.75
N PRO A 347 6.56 -35.77 31.05
CA PRO A 347 7.29 -36.96 31.44
C PRO A 347 6.63 -38.25 30.91
N PRO A 348 7.41 -39.28 30.54
CA PRO A 348 6.87 -40.56 30.10
C PRO A 348 5.91 -41.17 31.14
N GLY A 349 4.74 -41.61 30.69
CA GLY A 349 3.73 -42.24 31.54
C GLY A 349 2.82 -41.27 32.30
N THR A 350 2.91 -39.96 32.06
CA THR A 350 1.98 -38.96 32.60
C THR A 350 1.24 -38.20 31.49
N ILE A 351 0.17 -37.51 31.86
CA ILE A 351 -0.54 -36.55 30.99
C ILE A 351 -0.40 -35.10 31.50
N VAL A 352 0.40 -34.89 32.54
CA VAL A 352 0.56 -33.60 33.21
C VAL A 352 1.89 -33.00 32.78
N PRO A 353 1.89 -31.84 32.11
CA PRO A 353 3.11 -31.15 31.74
C PRO A 353 3.96 -30.78 32.96
N LYS A 354 5.25 -31.13 32.92
CA LYS A 354 6.26 -30.66 33.88
C LYS A 354 6.62 -29.20 33.62
N ALA A 355 6.67 -28.82 32.35
CA ALA A 355 6.90 -27.46 31.90
C ALA A 355 6.29 -27.24 30.52
N TYR A 356 6.12 -25.99 30.14
CA TYR A 356 5.80 -25.54 28.79
C TYR A 356 7.00 -24.81 28.20
N PHE A 357 7.15 -24.88 26.88
CA PHE A 357 8.07 -24.05 26.12
C PHE A 357 7.30 -22.91 25.47
N GLY A 358 7.76 -21.68 25.70
CA GLY A 358 7.19 -20.47 25.13
C GLY A 358 8.22 -19.65 24.36
N SER A 359 7.75 -18.84 23.42
CA SER A 359 8.57 -17.86 22.71
C SER A 359 7.74 -16.61 22.39
N TYR A 360 8.34 -15.60 21.78
CA TYR A 360 7.61 -14.41 21.34
C TYR A 360 6.47 -14.81 20.40
N GLY A 361 5.32 -14.12 20.48
CA GLY A 361 4.15 -14.43 19.65
C GLY A 361 4.45 -14.51 18.15
N VAL A 362 5.32 -13.63 17.64
CA VAL A 362 5.77 -13.61 16.23
C VAL A 362 6.56 -14.86 15.80
N CYS A 363 7.08 -15.63 16.75
CA CYS A 363 7.83 -16.87 16.52
C CYS A 363 6.95 -18.11 16.49
N VAL A 364 5.75 -18.05 17.07
CA VAL A 364 4.87 -19.21 17.24
C VAL A 364 3.53 -19.08 16.54
N ASP A 365 3.12 -17.86 16.19
CA ASP A 365 1.84 -17.56 15.56
C ASP A 365 2.03 -16.56 14.41
N CYS A 366 1.85 -17.03 13.18
CA CYS A 366 2.04 -16.22 11.98
C CYS A 366 1.05 -15.05 11.87
N THR A 367 -0.08 -15.09 12.57
CA THR A 367 -1.07 -14.00 12.58
C THR A 367 -0.54 -12.77 13.34
N LYS A 368 0.39 -12.95 14.29
CA LYS A 368 1.08 -11.86 14.99
C LYS A 368 2.02 -11.06 14.09
N ARG A 369 2.32 -11.57 12.90
CA ARG A 369 3.07 -10.88 11.84
C ARG A 369 2.16 -10.26 10.78
N ASN A 370 0.89 -10.00 11.12
CA ASN A 370 -0.17 -9.50 10.22
C ASN A 370 -0.46 -10.45 9.05
N GLY A 371 -0.28 -11.75 9.26
CA GLY A 371 -0.65 -12.79 8.30
C GLY A 371 -2.09 -13.27 8.49
N THR A 372 -2.73 -13.71 7.40
CA THR A 372 -4.02 -14.40 7.44
C THR A 372 -3.80 -15.90 7.19
N ARG A 373 -4.63 -16.75 7.80
CA ARG A 373 -4.57 -18.21 7.61
C ARG A 373 -5.25 -18.69 6.32
N THR A 374 -5.87 -17.77 5.59
CA THR A 374 -6.57 -18.07 4.34
C THR A 374 -5.57 -18.07 3.20
N ARG A 375 -5.30 -19.25 2.64
CA ARG A 375 -4.45 -19.38 1.45
C ARG A 375 -5.07 -18.63 0.27
N PRO A 376 -4.33 -17.70 -0.37
CA PRO A 376 -4.80 -17.05 -1.60
C PRO A 376 -5.04 -18.08 -2.70
N SER A 377 -6.10 -17.91 -3.50
CA SER A 377 -6.46 -18.84 -4.57
C SER A 377 -5.39 -18.99 -5.67
N PHE A 378 -4.56 -17.96 -5.85
CA PHE A 378 -3.46 -17.96 -6.82
C PHE A 378 -2.16 -18.57 -6.28
N TRP A 379 -2.07 -18.90 -4.98
CA TRP A 379 -0.84 -19.36 -4.33
C TRP A 379 -0.50 -20.82 -4.65
#